data_AF-A0A1J4WXM9-F1
#
_entry.id   AF-A0A1J4WXM9-F1
#
_cell.length_a   1.000
_cell.length_b   1.000
_cell.length_c   1.000
_cell.angle_alpha   90.00
_cell.angle_beta   90.00
_cell.angle_gamma   90.00
#
_symmetry.space_group_name_H-M   'P 1'
#
loop_
_entity.id
_entity.type
_entity.pdbx_description
1 polymer ?
#
loop_
_entity_poly.entity_id
_entity_poly.type
_entity_poly.pdbx_seq_one_letter_code
_entity_poly.pdbx_strand_id
1 'polypeptide(L)' 'MSQDRLLRLKSTKSNHIIWTRKNKKKVERKIELSKFDPTLRTRVIFKEAKK' A
#
# COMPACT_ATOMS: atom_id res chain seq x y z
N MET A 1 -2.48 -12.52 -18.40
CA MET A 1 -2.50 -12.59 -16.91
C MET A 1 -2.89 -11.22 -16.35
N SER A 2 -4.15 -11.07 -15.90
CA SER A 2 -4.66 -9.75 -15.48
C SER A 2 -4.16 -9.33 -14.10
N GLN A 3 -3.76 -8.06 -13.95
CA GLN A 3 -3.31 -7.43 -12.70
C GLN A 3 -4.46 -6.76 -11.93
N ASP A 4 -5.69 -7.26 -12.03
CA ASP A 4 -6.89 -6.61 -11.48
C ASP A 4 -6.87 -6.41 -9.96
N ARG A 5 -6.07 -7.20 -9.25
CA ARG A 5 -5.95 -7.18 -7.78
C ARG A 5 -4.71 -6.43 -7.30
N LEU A 6 -3.87 -5.94 -8.20
CA LEU A 6 -2.63 -5.25 -7.85
C LEU A 6 -2.94 -3.84 -7.33
N LEU A 7 -2.28 -3.46 -6.25
CA LEU A 7 -2.47 -2.20 -5.56
C LEU A 7 -1.14 -1.54 -5.19
N ARG A 8 -1.10 -0.21 -5.28
CA ARG A 8 0.01 0.60 -4.77
C ARG A 8 -0.30 1.08 -3.35
N LEU A 9 0.63 0.85 -2.44
CA LEU A 9 0.63 1.45 -1.10
C LEU A 9 1.78 2.45 -1.03
N LYS A 10 1.48 3.71 -0.72
CA LYS A 10 2.47 4.78 -0.57
C LYS A 10 2.67 5.12 0.90
N SER A 11 3.91 5.28 1.33
CA SER A 11 4.23 5.78 2.68
C SER A 11 3.68 7.20 2.87
N THR A 12 3.19 7.53 4.06
CA THR A 12 2.76 8.90 4.36
C THR A 12 3.93 9.88 4.54
N LYS A 13 5.10 9.38 4.93
CA LYS A 13 6.26 10.22 5.27
C LYS A 13 7.37 10.17 4.22
N SER A 14 7.39 9.15 3.36
CA SER A 14 8.38 9.02 2.28
C SER A 14 7.71 8.77 0.93
N ASN A 15 8.49 8.86 -0.15
CA ASN A 15 8.05 8.44 -1.48
C ASN A 15 8.23 6.93 -1.73
N HIS A 16 8.42 6.12 -0.69
CA HIS A 16 8.48 4.68 -0.82
C HIS A 16 7.12 4.10 -1.19
N ILE A 17 7.12 3.22 -2.20
CA ILE A 17 5.92 2.58 -2.74
C ILE A 17 6.10 1.06 -2.63
N ILE A 18 5.11 0.42 -2.04
CA ILE A 18 5.02 -1.04 -1.94
C ILE A 18 3.86 -1.51 -2.80
N TRP A 19 4.12 -2.55 -3.59
CA TRP A 19 3.10 -3.20 -4.39
C TRP A 19 2.52 -4.38 -3.62
N THR A 20 1.22 -4.39 -3.43
CA THR A 20 0.50 -5.46 -2.74
C THR A 20 -0.71 -5.89 -3.54
N ARG A 21 -1.36 -6.99 -3.11
CA ARG A 21 -2.60 -7.46 -3.72
C ARG A 21 -3.74 -7.31 -2.73
N LYS A 22 -4.88 -6.82 -3.21
CA LYS A 22 -6.10 -6.66 -2.42
C LYS A 22 -7.22 -7.49 -3.03
N ASN A 23 -7.96 -8.19 -2.17
CA ASN A 23 -9.20 -8.84 -2.59
C ASN A 23 -10.35 -7.82 -2.59
N LYS A 24 -10.64 -7.26 -3.76
CA LYS A 24 -11.70 -6.25 -3.96
C LYS A 24 -13.11 -6.74 -3.59
N LYS A 25 -13.36 -8.06 -3.52
CA LYS A 25 -14.67 -8.61 -3.13
C LYS A 25 -14.93 -8.59 -1.62
N LYS A 26 -13.87 -8.67 -0.81
CA LYS A 26 -13.99 -8.76 0.67
C LYS A 26 -13.63 -7.45 1.36
N VAL A 27 -12.76 -6.64 0.73
CA VAL A 27 -12.28 -5.39 1.31
C VAL A 27 -12.60 -4.27 0.34
N GLU A 28 -13.67 -3.54 0.63
CA GLU A 28 -14.12 -2.40 -0.17
C GLU A 28 -13.50 -1.09 0.31
N ARG A 29 -13.19 -0.98 1.61
CA ARG A 29 -12.55 0.20 2.22
C ARG A 29 -11.12 0.42 1.75
N LYS A 30 -10.66 1.67 1.78
CA LYS A 30 -9.24 2.01 1.57
C LYS A 30 -8.39 1.36 2.66
N ILE A 31 -7.28 0.77 2.26
CA ILE A 31 -6.35 0.11 3.17
C ILE A 31 -5.33 1.12 3.71
N GLU A 32 -5.20 1.16 5.03
CA GLU A 32 -4.10 1.81 5.74
C GLU A 32 -3.38 0.75 6.57
N LEU A 33 -2.07 0.58 6.34
CA LEU A 33 -1.26 -0.45 7.00
C LEU A 33 0.03 0.15 7.55
N SER A 34 0.36 -0.15 8.80
CA SER A 34 1.67 0.17 9.36
C SER A 34 2.71 -0.82 8.82
N LYS A 35 3.65 -0.33 8.00
CA LYS A 35 4.74 -1.11 7.43
C LYS A 35 6.08 -0.42 7.67
N PHE A 36 7.15 -1.20 7.61
CA PHE A 36 8.50 -0.67 7.72
C PHE A 36 8.86 0.10 6.46
N ASP A 37 9.33 1.32 6.63
CA ASP A 37 9.83 2.18 5.56
C ASP A 37 11.36 2.10 5.53
N PRO A 38 11.98 1.57 4.45
CA PRO A 38 13.43 1.44 4.37
C PRO A 38 14.16 2.79 4.28
N THR A 39 13.49 3.85 3.83
CA THR A 39 14.09 5.19 3.69
C THR A 39 14.19 5.87 5.05
N LEU A 40 13.15 5.76 5.88
CA LEU A 40 13.10 6.36 7.21
C LEU A 40 13.55 5.41 8.33
N ARG A 41 13.79 4.14 8.00
CA ARG A 41 14.13 3.05 8.93
C ARG A 41 13.18 2.92 10.13
N THR A 42 11.92 3.29 9.93
CA THR A 42 10.88 3.30 10.97
C THR A 42 9.59 2.70 10.43
N ARG A 43 8.69 2.24 11.31
CA ARG A 43 7.35 1.81 10.90
C ARG A 43 6.46 3.03 10.71
N VAL A 44 5.93 3.17 9.50
CA VAL A 44 5.09 4.29 9.09
C VAL A 44 3.78 3.74 8.52
N ILE A 45 2.74 4.56 8.53
CA ILE A 45 1.46 4.23 7.90
C ILE A 45 1.63 4.34 6.39
N PHE A 46 1.26 3.28 5.68
CA PHE A 46 1.14 3.25 4.23
C PHE A 46 -0.33 3.33 3.85
N LYS A 47 -0.64 4.19 2.89
CA LYS A 47 -2.00 4.43 2.39
C LYS A 47 -2.14 3.95 0.95
N GLU A 48 -3.34 3.50 0.62
CA GLU A 48 -3.72 3.13 -0.73
C GLU A 48 -3.60 4.32 -1.70
N ALA A 49 -2.74 4.18 -2.70
CA ALA A 49 -2.51 5.17 -3.75
C ALA A 49 -3.13 4.70 -5.07
N LYS A 50 -3.61 5.65 -5.88
CA LYS A 50 -4.09 5.36 -7.23
C LYS A 50 -2.93 4.83 -8.10
N LYS A 51 -3.25 3.87 -8.97
CA LYS A 51 -2.33 3.40 -10.02
C LYS A 51 -2.10 4.50 -11.05
#